data_AF-A0A9J6CII1-F1
#
_entry.id   AF-A0A9J6CII1-F1
#
_cell.length_a   1.000
_cell.length_b   1.000
_cell.length_c   1.000
_cell.angle_alpha   90.00
_cell.angle_beta   90.00
_cell.angle_gamma   90.00
#
_symmetry.space_group_name_H-M   'P 1'
#
loop_
_entity.id
_entity.type
_entity.pdbx_description
1 polymer ?
#
loop_
_entity_poly.entity_id
_entity_poly.type
_entity_poly.pdbx_seq_one_letter_code
_entity_poly.pdbx_strand_id
1 'polypeptide(L)'
;MNEQKLQQKRREAAAAISLMQAQYERIYTEEEQKDGLLILYAFYGKFNDDDDNTSLDKITIHEDSSLIDVKIPLQCLVKDSAIVVHSSSLKYDLPGFFDPAIGEDKVLKIQYKYRNQIDSIEFDEKDEIKLPLQI
;
A
#
# COMPACT_ATOMS: atom_id res chain seq x y z
N MET A 1 10.69 17.92 17.39
CA MET A 1 11.77 17.35 16.55
C MET A 1 11.31 16.15 15.72
N ASN A 2 10.40 15.31 16.24
CA ASN A 2 9.85 14.17 15.49
C ASN A 2 8.82 14.59 14.43
N GLU A 3 7.98 15.59 14.71
CA GLU A 3 6.95 16.06 13.76
C GLU A 3 7.52 16.63 12.45
N GLN A 4 8.61 17.40 12.53
CA GLN A 4 9.28 17.94 11.34
C GLN A 4 9.85 16.83 10.44
N LYS A 5 10.39 15.77 11.03
CA LYS A 5 10.89 14.60 10.29
C LYS A 5 9.75 13.83 9.63
N LEU A 6 8.63 13.66 10.33
CA LEU A 6 7.44 13.00 9.79
C LEU A 6 6.84 13.80 8.62
N GLN A 7 6.72 15.12 8.75
CA GLN A 7 6.26 15.98 7.66
C GLN A 7 7.19 15.93 6.44
N GLN A 8 8.51 15.90 6.67
CA GLN A 8 9.47 15.75 5.59
C GLN A 8 9.31 14.40 4.88
N LYS A 9 9.15 13.30 5.64
CA LYS A 9 8.91 11.96 5.08
C LYS A 9 7.60 11.86 4.31
N ARG A 10 6.53 12.48 4.81
CA ARG A 10 5.25 12.62 4.08
C ARG A 10 5.45 13.31 2.74
N ARG A 11 6.19 14.43 2.70
CA ARG A 11 6.48 15.16 1.45
C ARG A 11 7.32 14.35 0.48
N GLU A 12 8.34 13.65 0.98
CA GLU A 12 9.18 12.75 0.18
C GLU A 12 8.34 11.62 -0.45
N ALA A 13 7.48 10.98 0.35
CA ALA A 13 6.58 9.94 -0.13
C ALA A 13 5.59 10.48 -1.17
N ALA A 14 4.95 11.62 -0.91
CA ALA A 14 4.02 12.25 -1.86
C ALA A 14 4.70 12.63 -3.18
N ALA A 15 5.93 13.16 -3.13
CA ALA A 15 6.71 13.45 -4.32
C ALA A 15 7.06 12.17 -5.10
N ALA A 16 7.48 11.10 -4.40
CA ALA A 16 7.75 9.81 -5.03
C ALA A 16 6.50 9.23 -5.71
N ILE A 17 5.33 9.29 -5.04
CA ILE A 17 4.04 8.85 -5.59
C ILE A 17 3.68 9.67 -6.84
N SER A 18 3.90 10.98 -6.83
CA SER A 18 3.67 11.83 -8.00
C SER A 18 4.55 11.45 -9.20
N LEU A 19 5.80 11.08 -8.95
CA LEU A 19 6.73 10.60 -10.00
C LEU A 19 6.37 9.22 -10.54
N MET A 20 5.68 8.40 -9.73
CA MET A 20 5.25 7.05 -10.10
C MET A 20 4.00 7.02 -10.99
N GLN A 21 3.28 8.14 -11.16
CA GLN A 21 2.00 8.16 -11.88
C GLN A 21 2.08 7.55 -13.28
N ALA A 22 3.10 7.91 -14.06
CA ALA A 22 3.27 7.36 -15.42
C ALA A 22 3.54 5.85 -15.41
N GLN A 23 4.30 5.36 -14.42
CA GLN A 23 4.56 3.92 -14.25
C GLN A 23 3.28 3.20 -13.80
N TYR A 24 2.54 3.80 -12.87
CA TYR A 24 1.27 3.30 -12.37
C TYR A 24 0.26 3.12 -13.50
N GLU A 25 0.03 4.16 -14.31
CA GLU A 25 -0.92 4.11 -15.43
C GLU A 25 -0.55 2.99 -16.41
N ARG A 26 0.75 2.89 -16.76
CA ARG A 26 1.24 1.85 -17.64
C ARG A 26 0.99 0.45 -17.09
N ILE A 27 1.42 0.18 -15.85
CA ILE A 27 1.26 -1.15 -15.23
C ILE A 27 -0.22 -1.46 -15.05
N TYR A 28 -1.02 -0.50 -14.59
CA TYR A 28 -2.46 -0.67 -14.41
C TYR A 28 -3.13 -1.07 -15.73
N THR A 29 -2.86 -0.38 -16.83
CA THR A 29 -3.44 -0.73 -18.14
C THR A 29 -2.95 -2.09 -18.65
N GLU A 30 -1.66 -2.41 -18.49
CA GLU A 30 -1.11 -3.71 -18.87
C GLU A 30 -1.75 -4.86 -18.08
N GLU A 31 -1.97 -4.68 -16.78
CA GLU A 31 -2.63 -5.67 -15.91
C GLU A 31 -4.14 -5.76 -16.18
N GLU A 32 -4.82 -4.65 -16.44
CA GLU A 32 -6.25 -4.62 -16.76
C GLU A 32 -6.56 -5.39 -18.05
N GLN A 33 -5.71 -5.27 -19.08
CA GLN A 33 -5.92 -5.97 -20.36
C GLN A 33 -5.80 -7.49 -20.28
N LYS A 34 -5.08 -8.02 -19.29
CA LYS A 34 -4.83 -9.46 -19.13
C LYS A 34 -5.54 -10.06 -17.92
N ASP A 35 -6.49 -9.34 -17.33
CA ASP A 35 -7.16 -9.71 -16.07
C ASP A 35 -6.15 -10.07 -14.97
N GLY A 36 -5.06 -9.31 -14.92
CA GLY A 36 -3.95 -9.45 -14.01
C GLY A 36 -4.22 -8.87 -12.62
N LEU A 37 -3.17 -8.49 -11.91
CA LEU A 37 -3.27 -8.01 -10.54
C LEU A 37 -3.44 -6.49 -10.51
N LEU A 38 -4.61 -6.04 -10.05
CA LEU A 38 -4.97 -4.63 -9.88
C LEU A 38 -5.21 -4.32 -8.41
N ILE A 39 -4.51 -3.34 -7.87
CA ILE A 39 -4.70 -2.85 -6.51
C ILE A 39 -5.84 -1.83 -6.51
N LEU A 40 -6.94 -2.16 -5.83
CA LEU A 40 -8.10 -1.29 -5.69
C LEU A 40 -7.89 -0.29 -4.56
N TYR A 41 -7.48 -0.78 -3.39
CA TYR A 41 -7.18 0.02 -2.20
C TYR A 41 -5.98 -0.58 -1.47
N ALA A 42 -5.10 0.26 -0.93
CA ALA A 42 -4.02 -0.21 -0.06
C ALA A 42 -3.67 0.87 0.98
N PHE A 43 -3.74 0.48 2.25
CA PHE A 43 -3.52 1.38 3.37
C PHE A 43 -2.49 0.78 4.31
N TYR A 44 -1.50 1.59 4.70
CA TYR A 44 -0.45 1.20 5.63
C TYR A 44 -0.47 2.08 6.87
N GLY A 45 -0.34 1.46 8.05
CA GLY A 45 -0.18 2.18 9.30
C GLY A 45 -0.99 1.54 10.43
N LYS A 46 -1.38 2.37 11.40
CA LYS A 46 -2.19 1.92 12.54
C LYS A 46 -3.67 2.14 12.26
N PHE A 47 -4.43 1.06 12.26
CA PHE A 47 -5.88 1.08 12.15
C PHE A 47 -6.47 1.17 13.57
N ASN A 48 -7.44 2.05 13.76
CA ASN A 48 -8.23 2.07 15.00
C ASN A 48 -9.36 1.04 14.91
N ASP A 49 -10.00 0.68 16.02
CA ASP A 49 -11.10 -0.29 16.05
C ASP A 49 -12.23 0.02 15.04
N ASP A 50 -12.50 1.32 14.80
CA ASP A 50 -13.47 1.78 13.80
C ASP A 50 -12.98 1.57 12.36
N ASP A 51 -11.70 1.83 12.07
CA ASP A 51 -11.08 1.60 10.76
C ASP A 51 -10.91 0.10 10.48
N ASP A 52 -10.78 -0.70 11.54
CA ASP A 52 -10.51 -2.13 11.44
C ASP A 52 -11.70 -2.91 10.88
N ASN A 53 -12.90 -2.54 11.33
CA ASN A 53 -14.18 -3.12 10.91
C ASN A 53 -14.78 -2.44 9.65
N THR A 54 -14.15 -1.38 9.17
CA THR A 54 -14.64 -0.61 8.03
C THR A 54 -14.05 -1.14 6.72
N SER A 55 -14.90 -1.27 5.69
CA SER A 55 -14.43 -1.62 4.34
C SER A 55 -13.42 -0.60 3.82
N LEU A 56 -12.35 -1.07 3.16
CA LEU A 56 -11.27 -0.20 2.71
C LEU A 56 -11.73 0.96 1.80
N ASP A 57 -12.81 0.79 1.04
CA ASP A 57 -13.39 1.83 0.18
C ASP A 57 -13.94 3.04 0.95
N LYS A 58 -14.18 2.90 2.26
CA LYS A 58 -14.73 3.95 3.13
C LYS A 58 -13.68 4.63 4.01
N ILE A 59 -12.45 4.11 4.03
CA ILE A 59 -11.38 4.68 4.82
C ILE A 59 -11.02 6.05 4.27
N THR A 60 -11.15 7.08 5.11
CA THR A 60 -10.75 8.45 4.79
C THR A 60 -9.50 8.78 5.57
N ILE A 61 -8.39 9.05 4.86
CA ILE A 61 -7.13 9.43 5.49
C ILE A 61 -7.23 10.89 5.93
N HIS A 62 -7.23 11.11 7.23
CA HIS A 62 -7.11 12.44 7.82
C HIS A 62 -5.64 12.82 8.03
N GLU A 63 -5.30 14.11 8.09
CA GLU A 63 -3.91 14.55 8.30
C GLU A 63 -3.33 14.04 9.62
N ASP A 64 -4.17 13.91 10.65
CA ASP A 64 -3.83 13.37 11.97
C ASP A 64 -3.89 11.82 12.02
N SER A 65 -4.33 11.17 10.94
CA SER A 65 -4.41 9.72 10.92
C SER A 65 -3.01 9.10 10.76
N SER A 66 -2.82 8.01 11.48
CA SER A 66 -1.63 7.16 11.42
C SER A 66 -1.68 6.18 10.24
N LEU A 67 -2.45 6.51 9.20
CA LEU A 67 -2.66 5.72 7.99
C LEU A 67 -2.15 6.48 6.77
N ILE A 68 -1.67 5.73 5.78
CA ILE A 68 -1.16 6.28 4.52
C ILE A 68 -1.70 5.49 3.34
N ASP A 69 -1.99 6.18 2.24
CA ASP A 69 -2.39 5.54 0.99
C ASP A 69 -1.14 5.09 0.24
N VAL A 70 -1.05 3.77 0.04
CA VAL A 70 0.06 3.13 -0.66
C VAL A 70 -0.40 2.39 -1.91
N LYS A 71 -1.59 2.69 -2.43
CA LYS A 71 -2.15 2.09 -3.64
C LYS A 71 -1.21 2.21 -4.84
N ILE A 72 -0.79 3.44 -5.15
CA ILE A 72 0.08 3.76 -6.29
C ILE A 72 1.44 3.06 -6.18
N PRO A 73 2.22 3.24 -5.09
CA PRO A 73 3.53 2.61 -5.00
C PRO A 73 3.41 1.09 -4.99
N LEU A 74 2.37 0.52 -4.37
CA LEU A 74 2.15 -0.93 -4.38
C LEU A 74 1.81 -1.47 -5.77
N GLN A 75 0.95 -0.79 -6.54
CA GLN A 75 0.65 -1.17 -7.93
C GLN A 75 1.91 -1.10 -8.80
N CYS A 76 2.80 -0.14 -8.56
CA CYS A 76 4.07 -0.03 -9.29
C CYS A 76 5.04 -1.19 -9.04
N LEU A 77 4.84 -1.96 -7.95
CA LEU A 77 5.59 -3.17 -7.65
C LEU A 77 5.05 -4.41 -8.37
N VAL A 78 3.87 -4.33 -9.02
CA VAL A 78 3.30 -5.44 -9.76
C VAL A 78 4.19 -5.77 -10.96
N LYS A 79 4.61 -7.02 -11.04
CA LYS A 79 5.36 -7.58 -12.15
C LYS A 79 4.82 -8.97 -12.47
N ASP A 80 4.53 -9.22 -13.74
CA ASP A 80 3.97 -10.50 -14.20
C ASP A 80 2.70 -10.90 -13.42
N SER A 81 1.83 -9.92 -13.13
CA SER A 81 0.61 -10.11 -12.33
C SER A 81 0.82 -10.64 -10.92
N ALA A 82 1.99 -10.35 -10.32
CA ALA A 82 2.31 -10.68 -8.95
C ALA A 82 3.07 -9.54 -8.25
N ILE A 83 2.99 -9.50 -6.92
CA ILE A 83 3.82 -8.67 -6.05
C ILE A 83 4.58 -9.62 -5.14
N VAL A 84 5.89 -9.42 -5.03
CA VAL A 84 6.75 -10.11 -4.06
C VAL A 84 7.61 -9.08 -3.37
N VAL A 85 7.34 -8.83 -2.09
CA VAL A 85 8.18 -8.01 -1.22
C VAL A 85 8.70 -8.89 -0.10
N HIS A 86 10.00 -9.17 -0.12
CA HIS A 86 10.67 -10.01 0.88
C HIS A 86 10.67 -9.36 2.26
N SER A 87 10.58 -10.20 3.30
CA SER A 87 10.65 -9.77 4.72
C SER A 87 11.95 -9.08 5.12
N SER A 88 12.98 -9.13 4.26
CA SER A 88 14.23 -8.39 4.43
C SER A 88 14.08 -6.88 4.24
N SER A 89 13.02 -6.45 3.54
CA SER A 89 12.72 -5.05 3.29
C SER A 89 11.62 -4.58 4.24
N LEU A 90 11.89 -3.54 5.01
CA LEU A 90 10.89 -2.93 5.87
C LEU A 90 9.91 -2.15 4.99
N LYS A 91 8.62 -2.28 5.25
CA LYS A 91 7.58 -1.69 4.38
C LYS A 91 7.73 -0.17 4.23
N TYR A 92 8.19 0.51 5.28
CA TYR A 92 8.46 1.95 5.26
C TYR A 92 9.69 2.37 4.45
N ASP A 93 10.55 1.43 4.03
CA ASP A 93 11.72 1.70 3.19
C ASP A 93 11.38 1.61 1.69
N LEU A 94 10.15 1.19 1.36
CA LEU A 94 9.68 1.16 -0.01
C LEU A 94 9.47 2.59 -0.54
N PRO A 95 9.83 2.86 -1.82
CA PRO A 95 9.53 4.13 -2.46
C PRO A 95 8.03 4.46 -2.37
N GLY A 96 7.69 5.65 -1.85
CA GLY A 96 6.30 6.08 -1.65
C GLY A 96 5.67 5.60 -0.34
N PHE A 97 6.37 4.78 0.45
CA PHE A 97 6.00 4.45 1.82
C PHE A 97 6.76 5.33 2.81
N PHE A 98 6.22 5.47 4.01
CA PHE A 98 6.92 5.98 5.18
C PHE A 98 6.31 5.36 6.44
N ASP A 99 6.93 5.56 7.60
CA ASP A 99 6.37 5.12 8.88
C ASP A 99 5.45 6.23 9.45
N PRO A 100 4.11 6.06 9.41
CA PRO A 100 3.19 7.04 9.98
C PRO A 100 3.09 6.98 11.51
N ALA A 101 3.49 5.87 12.14
CA ALA A 101 3.30 5.60 13.55
C ALA A 101 4.51 4.87 14.15
N ILE A 102 5.51 5.67 14.54
CA ILE A 102 6.75 5.16 15.12
C ILE A 102 6.46 4.55 16.50
N GLY A 103 6.75 3.26 16.65
CA GLY A 103 6.60 2.52 17.91
C GLY A 103 5.22 1.89 18.13
N GLU A 104 4.33 1.98 17.14
CA GLU A 104 3.04 1.28 17.15
C GLU A 104 3.03 0.12 16.15
N ASP A 105 2.16 -0.86 16.40
CA ASP A 105 1.93 -2.00 15.51
C ASP A 105 1.22 -1.50 14.24
N LYS A 106 1.91 -1.67 13.11
CA LYS A 106 1.44 -1.23 11.80
C LYS A 106 1.09 -2.44 10.95
N VAL A 107 -0.05 -2.35 10.28
CA VAL A 107 -0.50 -3.36 9.33
C VAL A 107 -0.67 -2.73 7.95
N LEU A 108 -0.58 -3.58 6.93
CA LEU A 108 -0.84 -3.22 5.55
C LEU A 108 -2.08 -3.97 5.10
N LYS A 109 -3.18 -3.24 4.89
CA LYS A 109 -4.41 -3.79 4.31
C LYS A 109 -4.45 -3.50 2.82
N ILE A 110 -4.72 -4.52 2.02
CA ILE A 110 -4.77 -4.43 0.56
C ILE A 110 -6.07 -5.08 0.09
N GLN A 111 -6.82 -4.37 -0.74
CA GLN A 111 -7.86 -4.94 -1.57
C GLN A 111 -7.42 -4.91 -3.02
N TYR A 112 -7.44 -6.08 -3.66
CA TYR A 112 -6.99 -6.25 -5.03
C TYR A 112 -8.02 -7.02 -5.86
N LYS A 113 -7.90 -6.88 -7.18
CA LYS A 113 -8.63 -7.66 -8.18
C LYS A 113 -7.61 -8.49 -8.95
N TYR A 114 -7.84 -9.80 -9.04
CA TYR A 114 -7.05 -10.73 -9.84
C TYR A 114 -7.98 -11.69 -10.57
N ARG A 115 -7.83 -11.86 -11.88
CA ARG A 115 -8.69 -12.75 -12.70
C ARG A 115 -10.20 -12.51 -12.48
N ASN A 116 -10.59 -11.24 -12.40
CA ASN A 116 -11.97 -10.81 -12.10
C ASN A 116 -12.54 -11.21 -10.73
N GLN A 117 -11.71 -11.72 -9.81
CA GLN A 117 -12.05 -11.91 -8.41
C GLN A 117 -11.48 -10.76 -7.58
N ILE A 118 -12.26 -10.25 -6.62
CA ILE A 118 -11.82 -9.24 -5.66
C ILE A 118 -11.59 -9.93 -4.33
N ASP A 119 -10.40 -9.74 -3.77
CA ASP A 119 -10.04 -10.25 -2.45
C ASP A 119 -9.35 -9.15 -1.63
N SER A 120 -9.41 -9.30 -0.31
CA SER A 120 -8.73 -8.42 0.64
C SER A 120 -7.78 -9.24 1.51
N ILE A 121 -6.61 -8.71 1.80
CA ILE A 121 -5.61 -9.32 2.67
C ILE A 121 -4.98 -8.27 3.58
N GLU A 122 -4.52 -8.73 4.74
CA GLU A 122 -3.74 -7.98 5.69
C GLU A 122 -2.35 -8.60 5.85
N PHE A 123 -1.34 -7.76 6.03
CA PHE A 123 0.04 -8.17 6.31
C PHE A 123 0.63 -7.35 7.45
N ASP A 124 1.25 -8.00 8.43
CA ASP A 124 1.98 -7.32 9.51
C ASP A 124 3.29 -6.70 9.00
N GLU A 125 3.84 -5.70 9.71
CA GLU A 125 5.04 -4.95 9.28
C GLU A 125 6.22 -5.81 8.81
N LYS A 126 6.40 -7.01 9.37
CA LYS A 126 7.50 -7.94 9.08
C LYS A 126 7.14 -9.05 8.10
N ASP A 127 5.88 -9.14 7.69
CA ASP A 127 5.42 -10.19 6.80
C ASP A 127 5.92 -9.98 5.37
N GLU A 128 6.23 -11.10 4.72
CA GLU A 128 6.49 -11.14 3.30
C GLU A 128 5.18 -10.90 2.53
N ILE A 129 5.18 -9.90 1.65
CA ILE A 129 4.01 -9.61 0.81
C ILE A 129 4.10 -10.47 -0.44
N LYS A 130 3.17 -11.41 -0.60
CA LYS A 130 2.99 -12.21 -1.82
C LYS A 130 1.55 -12.08 -2.30
N LEU A 131 1.39 -11.48 -3.47
CA LEU A 131 0.10 -11.37 -4.14
C LEU A 131 0.22 -11.82 -5.60
N PRO A 132 -0.84 -12.41 -6.20
CA PRO A 132 -2.00 -12.97 -5.51
C PRO A 132 -1.58 -14.13 -4.59
N LEU A 133 -2.35 -14.40 -3.53
CA LEU A 133 -2.16 -15.61 -2.73
C LEU A 133 -2.30 -16.81 -3.67
N GLN A 134 -1.21 -17.55 -3.89
CA GLN A 134 -1.28 -18.78 -4.68
C GLN A 134 -2.17 -19.76 -3.93
N ILE A 135 -3.33 -20.08 -4.52
CA ILE A 135 -4.25 -21.13 -4.08
C ILE A 135 -3.62 -22.48 -4.39
#